data_AF-A0A963IRI7-F1
#
_entry.id   AF-A0A963IRI7-F1
#
_cell.length_a   1.000
_cell.length_b   1.000
_cell.length_c   1.000
_cell.angle_alpha   90.00
_cell.angle_beta   90.00
_cell.angle_gamma   90.00
#
_symmetry.space_group_name_H-M   'P 1'
#
loop_
_entity.id
_entity.type
_entity.pdbx_description
1 polymer ?
#
loop_
_entity_poly.entity_id
_entity_poly.type
_entity_poly.pdbx_seq_one_letter_code
_entity_poly.pdbx_strand_id
1 'polypeptide(L)'
;ASFYTLFQIMTLESWSMGIVRPVMEVYPPAWLFFVVFILLTTFAVLNLFIAIVVDAMSVSEHAEQEETRELVDNEHREVMTEIRQLQAEVAALRRALEQRG
;
A
#
# COMPACT_ATOMS: atom_id res chain seq x y z
N ALA A 1 35.98 9.67 -3.22
CA ALA A 1 36.48 8.58 -2.36
C ALA A 1 35.48 8.23 -1.26
N SER A 2 35.14 9.16 -0.34
CA SER A 2 34.30 8.86 0.82
C SER A 2 32.88 8.34 0.51
N PHE A 3 32.23 8.85 -0.54
CA PHE A 3 30.89 8.38 -0.94
C PHE A 3 30.86 6.89 -1.31
N TYR A 4 31.88 6.41 -2.02
CA TYR A 4 31.98 4.99 -2.42
C TYR A 4 32.13 4.08 -1.19
N THR A 5 32.99 4.47 -0.24
CA THR A 5 33.17 3.72 1.02
C THR A 5 31.89 3.71 1.86
N LEU A 6 31.17 4.84 1.94
CA LEU A 6 29.89 4.89 2.66
C LEU A 6 28.81 4.02 1.98
N PHE A 7 28.80 3.97 0.65
CA PHE A 7 27.94 3.06 -0.10
C PHE A 7 28.28 1.59 0.17
N GLN A 8 29.57 1.23 0.20
CA GLN A 8 30.02 -0.12 0.57
C GLN A 8 29.60 -0.50 2.00
N ILE A 9 29.72 0.44 2.95
CA ILE A 9 29.27 0.21 4.33
C ILE A 9 27.74 0.05 4.40
N MET A 10 26.98 0.80 3.59
CA MET A 10 25.53 0.69 3.51
C MET A 10 25.08 -0.71 3.05
N THR A 11 25.86 -1.39 2.19
CA THR A 11 25.59 -2.78 1.78
C THR A 11 26.09 -3.82 2.78
N LEU A 12 26.65 -3.38 3.92
CA LEU A 12 27.27 -4.21 4.96
C LEU A 12 28.45 -5.06 4.46
N GLU A 13 29.05 -4.70 3.33
CA GLU A 13 30.17 -5.41 2.75
C GLU A 13 31.46 -5.00 3.46
N SER A 14 32.14 -5.96 4.10
CA SER A 14 33.42 -5.78 4.80
C SER A 14 33.50 -4.59 5.76
N TRP A 15 32.37 -4.05 6.23
CA TRP A 15 32.33 -2.78 6.96
C TRP A 15 33.17 -2.80 8.24
N SER A 16 33.12 -3.89 9.03
CA SER A 16 33.82 -3.98 10.31
C SER A 16 35.31 -4.26 10.13
N MET A 17 35.68 -5.40 9.54
CA MET A 17 37.08 -5.82 9.39
C MET A 17 37.84 -5.01 8.35
N GLY A 18 37.19 -4.63 7.25
CA GLY A 18 37.83 -3.93 6.13
C GLY A 18 37.94 -2.43 6.33
N ILE A 19 37.03 -1.80 7.10
CA ILE A 19 36.98 -0.35 7.24
C ILE A 19 37.03 0.11 8.71
N VAL A 20 36.03 -0.25 9.52
CA VAL A 20 35.86 0.36 10.86
C VAL A 20 36.97 -0.03 11.83
N ARG A 21 37.44 -1.28 11.83
CA ARG A 21 38.54 -1.72 12.73
C ARG A 21 39.86 -1.01 12.44
N PRO A 22 40.37 -0.94 11.20
CA PRO A 22 41.54 -0.12 10.87
C PRO A 22 41.36 1.36 11.23
N VAL A 23 40.17 1.92 11.01
CA VAL A 23 39.89 3.32 11.38
C VAL A 23 39.94 3.52 12.90
N MET A 24 39.47 2.55 13.69
CA MET A 24 39.50 2.59 15.16
C MET A 24 40.92 2.52 15.74
N GLU A 25 41.90 1.99 15.02
CA GLU A 25 43.31 2.01 15.45
C GLU A 25 43.85 3.44 15.57
N VAL A 26 43.34 4.37 14.76
CA VAL A 26 43.70 5.79 14.77
C VAL A 26 42.64 6.63 15.51
N TYR A 27 41.37 6.29 15.35
CA TYR A 27 40.22 7.00 15.91
C TYR A 27 39.30 6.04 16.69
N PRO A 28 39.63 5.68 17.94
CA PRO A 28 38.86 4.72 18.73
C PRO A 28 37.34 4.94 18.81
N PRO A 29 36.80 6.19 18.91
CA PRO A 29 35.34 6.39 18.98
C PRO A 29 34.64 6.31 17.61
N ALA A 30 35.34 6.03 16.51
CA ALA A 30 34.77 6.01 15.16
C ALA A 30 33.62 4.99 15.00
N TRP A 31 33.59 3.93 15.81
CA TRP A 31 32.48 2.96 15.80
C TRP A 31 31.12 3.62 15.97
N LEU A 32 31.02 4.70 16.75
CA LEU A 32 29.74 5.37 17.00
C LEU A 32 29.18 5.96 15.71
N PHE A 33 30.03 6.63 14.91
CA PHE A 33 29.64 7.19 13.62
C PHE A 33 29.15 6.09 12.67
N PHE A 34 29.92 5.01 12.51
CA PHE A 34 29.59 3.96 11.56
C PHE A 34 28.37 3.13 11.98
N VAL A 35 28.21 2.84 13.27
CA VAL A 35 27.03 2.12 13.78
C VAL A 35 25.77 2.96 13.60
N VAL A 36 25.80 4.26 13.94
CA VAL A 36 24.65 5.16 13.72
C VAL A 36 24.34 5.29 12.23
N PHE A 37 25.36 5.44 11.38
CA PHE A 37 25.18 5.47 9.93
C PHE A 37 24.50 4.20 9.41
N ILE A 38 25.00 3.02 9.78
CA ILE A 38 24.43 1.72 9.38
C ILE A 38 22.97 1.62 9.82
N LEU A 39 22.65 1.93 11.08
CA LEU A 39 21.28 1.87 11.58
C LEU A 39 20.34 2.77 10.79
N LEU A 40 20.74 4.03 10.54
CA LEU A 40 19.94 4.98 9.78
C LEU A 40 19.76 4.55 8.32
N THR A 41 20.83 4.12 7.64
CA THR A 41 20.74 3.76 6.23
C THR A 41 20.01 2.45 6.01
N THR A 42 20.25 1.44 6.85
CA THR A 42 19.54 0.16 6.75
C THR A 42 18.05 0.34 7.07
N PHE A 43 17.72 1.15 8.07
CA PHE A 43 16.32 1.47 8.37
C PHE A 43 15.65 2.24 7.23
N ALA A 44 16.32 3.25 6.66
CA ALA A 44 15.79 4.01 5.53
C ALA A 44 15.56 3.12 4.29
N VAL A 45 16.51 2.25 3.95
CA VAL A 45 16.38 1.31 2.83
C VAL A 45 15.26 0.30 3.08
N LEU A 46 15.14 -0.24 4.29
CA LEU A 46 14.04 -1.15 4.65
C LEU A 46 12.68 -0.47 4.56
N ASN A 47 12.54 0.75 5.09
CA ASN A 47 11.28 1.48 5.01
C ASN A 47 10.92 1.86 3.57
N LEU A 48 11.91 2.24 2.76
CA LEU A 48 11.68 2.48 1.34
C LEU A 48 11.19 1.21 0.63
N PHE A 49 11.81 0.06 0.92
CA PHE A 49 11.40 -1.21 0.36
C PHE A 49 9.97 -1.59 0.79
N ILE A 50 9.66 -1.45 2.09
CA ILE A 50 8.30 -1.67 2.60
C ILE A 50 7.30 -0.74 1.92
N ALA A 51 7.62 0.55 1.79
CA ALA A 51 6.74 1.52 1.12
C ALA A 51 6.46 1.13 -0.33
N ILE A 52 7.48 0.71 -1.08
CA ILE A 52 7.31 0.26 -2.47
C ILE A 52 6.45 -1.01 -2.54
N VAL A 53 6.68 -1.97 -1.65
CA VAL A 53 5.89 -3.22 -1.60
C VAL A 53 4.43 -2.93 -1.25
N VAL A 54 4.19 -2.07 -0.25
CA VAL A 54 2.83 -1.65 0.15
C VAL A 54 2.13 -0.93 -0.99
N ASP A 55 2.82 0.01 -1.67
CA ASP A 55 2.26 0.71 -2.83
C ASP A 55 1.86 -0.27 -3.93
N ALA A 56 2.74 -1.22 -4.28
CA ALA A 56 2.46 -2.24 -5.27
C ALA A 56 1.28 -3.16 -4.90
N MET A 57 1.14 -3.55 -3.63
CA MET A 57 -0.01 -4.33 -3.16
C MET A 57 -1.30 -3.51 -3.17
N SER A 58 -1.22 -2.23 -2.78
CA SER A 58 -2.37 -1.33 -2.74
C SER A 58 -2.96 -1.10 -4.13
N VAL A 59 -2.14 -0.99 -5.18
CA VAL A 59 -2.62 -0.82 -6.56
C VAL A 59 -3.47 -2.01 -6.99
N SER A 60 -3.05 -3.23 -6.61
CA SER A 60 -3.80 -4.46 -6.91
C SER A 60 -5.13 -4.49 -6.15
N GLU A 61 -5.12 -4.16 -4.85
CA GLU A 61 -6.33 -4.17 -4.01
C GLU A 61 -7.33 -3.09 -4.45
N HIS A 62 -6.87 -1.89 -4.81
CA HIS A 62 -7.76 -0.81 -5.25
C HIS A 62 -8.45 -1.15 -6.57
N ALA A 63 -7.75 -1.79 -7.52
CA ALA A 63 -8.35 -2.23 -8.77
C ALA A 63 -9.47 -3.27 -8.53
N GLU A 64 -9.23 -4.26 -7.66
CA GLU A 64 -10.25 -5.26 -7.29
C GLU A 64 -11.42 -4.65 -6.51
N GLN A 65 -11.16 -3.68 -5.64
CA GLN A 65 -12.20 -2.97 -4.88
C GLN A 65 -13.06 -2.08 -5.78
N GLU A 66 -12.47 -1.38 -6.76
CA GLU A 66 -13.21 -0.57 -7.72
C GLU A 66 -14.12 -1.43 -8.61
N GLU A 67 -13.61 -2.53 -9.15
CA GLU A 67 -14.40 -3.48 -9.95
C GLU A 67 -15.58 -4.04 -9.13
N THR A 68 -15.30 -4.50 -7.91
CA THR A 68 -16.34 -5.01 -7.00
C THR A 68 -17.38 -3.94 -6.70
N ARG A 69 -16.95 -2.69 -6.46
CA ARG A 69 -17.86 -1.58 -6.16
C ARG A 69 -18.72 -1.19 -7.36
N GLU A 70 -18.18 -1.23 -8.57
CA GLU A 70 -18.94 -1.00 -9.80
C GLU A 70 -19.99 -2.08 -10.04
N LEU A 71 -19.63 -3.35 -9.81
CA LEU A 71 -20.58 -4.48 -9.90
C LEU A 71 -21.75 -4.29 -8.92
N VAL A 72 -21.45 -4.00 -7.66
CA VAL A 72 -22.49 -3.77 -6.63
C VAL A 72 -23.36 -2.56 -6.95
N ASP A 73 -22.79 -1.45 -7.45
CA ASP A 73 -23.58 -0.28 -7.83
C ASP A 73 -24.50 -0.58 -9.03
N ASN A 74 -24.01 -1.34 -10.02
CA ASN A 74 -24.82 -1.76 -11.15
C ASN A 74 -25.97 -2.69 -10.73
N GLU A 75 -25.70 -3.71 -9.92
CA GLU A 75 -26.74 -4.61 -9.37
C GLU A 75 -27.75 -3.81 -8.55
N HIS A 76 -27.31 -2.90 -7.69
CA HIS A 76 -28.20 -2.07 -6.88
C HIS A 76 -29.09 -1.16 -7.76
N ARG A 77 -28.55 -0.62 -8.85
CA ARG A 77 -29.34 0.18 -9.82
C ARG A 77 -30.37 -0.67 -10.57
N GLU A 78 -30.03 -1.89 -10.93
CA GLU A 78 -30.94 -2.84 -11.57
C GLU A 78 -32.09 -3.21 -10.62
N VAL A 79 -31.77 -3.63 -9.40
CA VAL A 79 -32.75 -3.94 -8.35
C VAL A 79 -33.69 -2.77 -8.08
N MET A 80 -33.15 -1.54 -7.98
CA MET A 80 -33.97 -0.34 -7.78
C MET A 80 -34.90 -0.05 -8.97
N THR A 81 -34.52 -0.45 -10.17
CA THR A 81 -35.35 -0.30 -11.37
C THR A 81 -36.50 -1.32 -11.35
N GLU A 82 -36.21 -2.57 -11.01
CA GLU A 82 -37.23 -3.61 -10.85
C GLU A 82 -38.24 -3.26 -9.75
N ILE A 83 -37.77 -2.78 -8.59
CA ILE A 83 -38.66 -2.34 -7.50
C ILE A 83 -39.63 -1.24 -7.98
N ARG A 84 -39.14 -0.27 -8.77
CA ARG A 84 -39.99 0.81 -9.31
C ARG A 84 -41.04 0.26 -10.30
N GLN A 85 -40.67 -0.71 -11.14
CA GLN A 85 -41.62 -1.35 -12.05
C GLN A 85 -42.70 -2.13 -11.27
N LEU A 86 -42.30 -2.94 -10.30
CA LEU A 86 -43.23 -3.68 -9.44
C LEU A 86 -44.18 -2.73 -8.68
N GLN A 87 -43.67 -1.62 -8.16
CA GLN A 87 -44.50 -0.60 -7.51
C GLN A 87 -45.52 0.01 -8.48
N ALA A 88 -45.14 0.27 -9.73
CA ALA A 88 -46.05 0.77 -10.76
C ALA A 88 -47.13 -0.26 -11.14
N GLU A 89 -46.76 -1.54 -11.29
CA GLU A 89 -47.71 -2.63 -11.57
C GLU A 89 -48.72 -2.81 -10.43
N VAL A 90 -48.26 -2.83 -9.18
CA VAL A 90 -49.12 -2.92 -7.99
C VAL A 90 -50.08 -1.74 -7.93
N ALA A 91 -49.62 -0.52 -8.24
CA ALA A 91 -50.47 0.66 -8.28
C ALA A 91 -51.54 0.58 -9.38
N ALA A 92 -51.19 0.04 -10.57
CA ALA A 92 -52.13 -0.17 -11.66
C ALA A 92 -53.20 -1.23 -11.31
N LEU A 93 -52.78 -2.35 -10.71
CA LEU A 93 -53.69 -3.41 -10.27
C LEU A 93 -54.67 -2.92 -9.19
N ARG A 94 -54.19 -2.14 -8.21
CA ARG A 94 -55.06 -1.53 -7.19
C ARG A 94 -56.15 -0.66 -7.81
N ARG A 95 -55.79 0.23 -8.75
CA ARG A 95 -56.76 1.08 -9.47
C ARG A 95 -57.79 0.26 -10.25
N ALA A 96 -57.37 -0.83 -10.90
CA ALA A 96 -58.26 -1.69 -11.66
C ALA A 96 -59.27 -2.43 -10.77
N LEU A 97 -58.87 -2.80 -9.54
CA LEU A 97 -59.77 -3.40 -8.55
C LEU A 97 -60.76 -2.36 -7.99
N GLU A 98 -60.32 -1.13 -7.71
CA GLU A 98 -61.19 -0.03 -7.26
C GLU A 98 -62.27 0.34 -8.30
N GLN A 99 -61.98 0.22 -9.59
CA GLN A 99 -62.95 0.49 -10.67
C GLN A 99 -63.96 -0.65 -10.90
N ARG A 100 -63.70 -1.83 -10.34
CA ARG A 100 -64.57 -3.03 -10.48
C ARG A 100 -65.52 -3.24 -9.30
N GLY A 101 -65.29 -2.58 -8.17
CA GLY A 101 -66.20 -2.55 -7.02
C GLY A 101 -67.18 -1.39 -7.13
#